data_AF-A0A2K3J0I2-F1
#
_entry.id   AF-A0A2K3J0I2-F1
#
_cell.length_a   1.000
_cell.length_b   1.000
_cell.length_c   1.000
_cell.angle_alpha   90.00
_cell.angle_beta   90.00
_cell.angle_gamma   90.00
#
_symmetry.space_group_name_H-M   'P 1'
#
loop_
_entity.id
_entity.type
_entity.pdbx_description
1 polymer ?
#
loop_
_entity_poly.entity_id
_entity_poly.type
_entity_poly.pdbx_seq_one_letter_code
_entity_poly.pdbx_strand_id
1 'polypeptide(L)'
;MNIRTLATLFAKRPRTVILVFTILTVLIGSQATNLYMQSDFSKYLPEDDPTLELWNRINEEFQIGSTIIILINQEGRGFNNVRDYEILVEMDEIYRVIFEDLIT
;
A
#
# COMPACT_ATOMS: atom_id res chain seq x y z
N MET A 1 9.35 25.33 31.11
CA MET A 1 10.18 24.21 31.60
C MET A 1 11.65 24.54 31.34
N ASN A 2 12.52 24.53 32.36
CA ASN A 2 13.88 25.07 32.25
C ASN A 2 14.86 23.99 31.73
N ILE A 3 15.51 24.23 30.58
CA ILE A 3 16.32 23.23 29.86
C ILE A 3 17.46 22.66 30.72
N ARG A 4 17.99 23.48 31.64
CA ARG A 4 19.08 23.12 32.56
C ARG A 4 18.66 22.06 33.57
N THR A 5 17.39 22.08 33.99
CA THR A 5 16.84 21.11 34.94
C THR A 5 16.67 19.73 34.30
N LEU A 6 16.29 19.68 33.01
CA LEU A 6 16.21 18.44 32.23
C LEU A 6 17.59 17.84 31.95
N ALA A 7 18.54 18.66 31.51
CA ALA A 7 19.89 18.20 31.22
C ALA A 7 20.59 17.61 32.46
N THR A 8 20.40 18.24 33.63
CA THR A 8 20.97 17.74 34.89
C THR A 8 20.30 16.45 35.37
N LEU A 9 18.99 16.27 35.11
CA LEU A 9 18.30 15.02 35.39
C LEU A 9 18.82 13.88 34.51
N PHE A 10 19.03 14.14 33.22
CA PHE A 10 19.58 13.15 32.28
C PHE A 10 21.01 12.74 32.62
N ALA A 11 21.85 13.70 33.01
CA ALA A 11 23.23 13.45 33.42
C ALA A 11 23.33 12.69 34.76
N LYS A 12 22.41 12.91 35.70
CA LYS A 12 22.44 12.27 37.03
C LYS A 12 21.95 10.81 37.04
N ARG A 13 21.09 10.41 36.10
CA ARG A 13 20.52 9.04 36.04
C ARG A 13 20.54 8.46 34.62
N PRO A 14 21.72 8.31 33.99
CA PRO A 14 21.82 7.90 32.59
C PRO A 14 21.22 6.51 32.32
N ARG A 15 21.39 5.55 33.24
CA ARG A 15 20.82 4.19 33.09
C ARG A 15 19.29 4.20 33.06
N THR A 16 18.66 4.99 33.92
CA THR A 16 17.19 5.13 33.95
C THR A 16 16.69 5.80 32.68
N VAL A 17 17.39 6.82 32.19
CA VAL A 17 17.03 7.53 30.95
C VAL A 17 17.09 6.57 29.76
N ILE A 18 18.19 5.81 29.64
CA ILE A 18 18.36 4.81 28.58
C ILE A 18 17.23 3.78 28.65
N LEU A 19 16.96 3.21 29.82
CA LEU A 19 15.88 2.22 30.00
C LEU A 19 14.52 2.77 29.55
N VAL A 20 14.17 3.99 29.98
CA VAL A 20 12.90 4.62 29.62
C VAL A 20 12.81 4.87 28.12
N PHE A 21 13.88 5.39 27.50
CA PHE A 21 13.91 5.59 26.05
C PHE A 21 13.84 4.27 25.29
N THR A 22 14.54 3.23 25.73
CA THR A 22 14.46 1.89 25.12
C THR A 22 13.05 1.34 25.19
N ILE A 23 12.36 1.45 26.34
CA ILE A 23 10.96 1.01 26.47
C ILE A 23 10.06 1.80 25.52
N LEU A 24 10.21 3.13 25.45
CA LEU A 24 9.45 3.97 24.53
C LEU A 24 9.72 3.61 23.06
N THR A 25 10.97 3.36 22.69
CA THR A 25 11.36 2.95 21.34
C THR A 25 10.74 1.60 20.98
N VAL A 26 10.74 0.63 21.89
CA VAL A 26 10.10 -0.68 21.66
C VAL A 26 8.59 -0.54 21.52
N LEU A 27 7.94 0.28 22.35
CA LEU A 27 6.50 0.53 22.28
C LEU A 27 6.07 1.22 20.98
N ILE A 28 6.84 2.21 20.51
CA ILE A 28 6.57 2.86 19.22
C ILE A 28 6.89 1.89 18.08
N GLY A 29 8.02 1.18 18.19
CA GLY A 29 8.47 0.21 17.20
C GLY A 29 7.53 -0.98 17.04
N SER A 30 6.81 -1.40 18.09
CA SER A 30 5.82 -2.47 17.98
C SER A 30 4.65 -2.10 17.07
N GLN A 31 4.37 -0.81 16.86
CA GLN A 31 3.35 -0.36 15.92
C GLN A 31 3.79 -0.45 14.45
N ALA A 32 5.07 -0.73 14.17
CA ALA A 32 5.55 -0.86 12.80
C ALA A 32 4.86 -2.00 12.03
N THR A 33 4.38 -3.04 12.73
CA THR A 33 3.61 -4.13 12.11
C THR A 33 2.20 -3.72 11.67
N ASN A 34 1.72 -2.55 12.11
CA ASN A 34 0.41 -2.00 11.74
C ASN A 34 0.54 -0.90 10.67
N LEU A 35 1.68 -0.82 9.99
CA LEU A 35 1.86 0.04 8.83
C LEU A 35 1.27 -0.67 7.61
N TYR A 36 0.27 -0.04 6.99
CA TYR A 36 -0.30 -0.48 5.73
C TYR A 36 0.07 0.52 4.63
N MET A 37 0.27 0.00 3.42
CA MET A 37 0.49 0.82 2.25
C MET A 37 -0.85 1.30 1.71
N GLN A 38 -0.98 2.62 1.52
CA GLN A 38 -2.17 3.20 0.89
C GLN A 38 -1.94 3.27 -0.63
N SER A 39 -2.51 2.32 -1.36
CA SER A 39 -2.36 2.23 -2.84
C SER A 39 -3.34 3.12 -3.60
N ASP A 40 -4.41 3.57 -2.95
CA ASP A 40 -5.37 4.49 -3.56
C ASP A 40 -4.81 5.92 -3.54
N PHE A 41 -4.41 6.39 -4.72
CA PHE A 41 -3.83 7.72 -4.90
C PHE A 41 -4.82 8.86 -4.61
N SER A 42 -6.13 8.58 -4.70
CA SER A 42 -7.15 9.60 -4.43
C SER A 42 -7.10 10.10 -2.98
N LYS A 43 -6.64 9.26 -2.04
CA LYS A 43 -6.49 9.63 -0.62
C LYS A 43 -5.36 10.63 -0.34
N TYR A 44 -4.51 10.93 -1.32
CA TYR A 44 -3.48 11.95 -1.18
C TYR A 44 -3.94 13.32 -1.72
N LEU A 45 -5.14 13.39 -2.31
CA LEU A 45 -5.75 14.64 -2.76
C LEU A 45 -6.40 15.38 -1.58
N PRO A 46 -6.58 16.72 -1.68
CA PRO A 46 -7.34 17.48 -0.68
C PRO A 46 -8.76 16.94 -0.50
N GLU A 47 -9.22 16.87 0.74
CA GLU A 47 -10.57 16.36 1.06
C GLU A 47 -11.69 17.24 0.48
N ASP A 48 -11.40 18.52 0.22
CA ASP A 48 -12.31 19.52 -0.35
C ASP A 48 -12.20 19.66 -1.87
N ASP A 49 -11.50 18.75 -2.56
CA ASP A 49 -11.39 18.78 -4.02
C ASP A 49 -12.73 18.37 -4.68
N PRO A 50 -13.32 19.24 -5.53
CA PRO A 50 -14.62 18.96 -6.15
C PRO A 50 -14.57 17.77 -7.14
N THR A 51 -13.39 17.44 -7.67
CA THR A 51 -13.18 16.27 -8.53
C THR A 51 -13.30 14.99 -7.73
N LEU A 52 -12.78 14.98 -6.49
CA LEU A 52 -12.86 13.82 -5.60
C LEU A 52 -14.32 13.57 -5.18
N GLU A 53 -15.08 14.62 -4.89
CA GLU A 53 -16.51 14.50 -4.57
C GLU A 53 -17.30 13.93 -5.75
N LEU A 54 -17.07 14.44 -6.97
CA LEU A 54 -17.72 13.91 -8.17
C LEU A 54 -17.33 12.45 -8.43
N TRP A 55 -16.06 12.11 -8.28
CA TRP A 55 -15.56 10.74 -8.45
C TRP A 55 -16.24 9.77 -7.48
N ASN A 56 -16.36 10.15 -6.21
CA ASN A 56 -17.05 9.32 -5.20
C ASN A 56 -18.52 9.11 -5.55
N ARG A 57 -19.24 10.16 -5.99
CA ARG A 57 -20.63 10.03 -6.45
C ARG A 57 -20.77 9.11 -7.65
N ILE A 58 -19.85 9.19 -8.61
CA ILE A 58 -19.83 8.29 -9.78
C ILE A 58 -19.61 6.84 -9.34
N ASN A 59 -18.67 6.59 -8.43
CA ASN A 59 -18.41 5.24 -7.92
C ASN A 59 -19.57 4.68 -7.11
N GLU A 60 -20.26 5.50 -6.32
CA GLU A 60 -21.45 5.10 -5.56
C GLU A 60 -22.62 4.73 -6.50
N GLU A 61 -22.87 5.54 -7.53
CA GLU A 61 -23.99 5.35 -8.45
C GLU A 61 -23.77 4.16 -9.40
N PHE A 62 -22.58 4.08 -9.99
CA PHE A 62 -22.29 3.11 -11.05
C PHE A 62 -21.54 1.87 -10.55
N GLN A 63 -21.13 1.84 -9.28
CA GLN A 63 -20.35 0.74 -8.68
C GLN A 63 -19.17 0.34 -9.55
N ILE A 64 -18.39 1.33 -10.00
CA ILE A 64 -17.20 1.08 -10.82
C ILE A 64 -16.23 0.25 -9.98
N GLY A 65 -16.20 -1.06 -10.23
CA GLY A 65 -15.38 -2.01 -9.51
C GLY A 65 -13.89 -1.80 -9.78
N SER A 66 -13.06 -2.52 -9.03
CA SER A 66 -11.61 -2.54 -9.27
C SER A 66 -11.30 -3.07 -10.66
N THR A 67 -10.57 -2.30 -11.46
CA THR A 67 -10.08 -2.73 -12.78
C THR A 67 -8.63 -3.20 -12.65
N ILE A 68 -8.36 -4.42 -13.09
CA ILE A 68 -7.00 -4.95 -13.24
C ILE A 68 -6.66 -4.89 -14.73
N ILE A 69 -5.56 -4.22 -15.08
CA ILE A 69 -5.04 -4.18 -16.45
C ILE A 69 -3.80 -5.08 -16.50
N ILE A 70 -3.83 -6.09 -17.36
CA ILE A 70 -2.73 -7.03 -17.56
C ILE A 70 -2.06 -6.73 -18.89
N LEU A 71 -0.78 -6.40 -18.84
CA LEU A 71 0.04 -6.13 -20.03
C LEU A 71 0.86 -7.36 -20.36
N ILE A 72 0.71 -7.87 -21.58
CA ILE A 72 1.40 -9.07 -22.05
C ILE A 72 2.43 -8.65 -23.10
N ASN A 73 3.70 -8.88 -22.79
CA ASN A 73 4.81 -8.62 -23.70
C ASN A 73 5.35 -9.92 -24.30
N GLN A 74 5.64 -9.89 -25.61
CA GLN A 74 6.14 -11.03 -26.39
C GLN A 74 7.62 -10.89 -26.81
N GLU A 75 8.26 -9.78 -26.46
CA GLU A 75 9.66 -9.54 -26.80
C GLU A 75 10.57 -10.64 -26.26
N GLY A 76 11.40 -11.22 -27.15
CA GLY A 76 12.39 -12.24 -26.80
C GLY A 76 11.86 -13.66 -26.58
N ARG A 77 10.55 -13.91 -26.77
CA ARG A 77 9.95 -15.23 -26.55
C ARG A 77 9.86 -16.12 -27.81
N GLY A 78 10.29 -15.61 -28.96
CA GLY A 78 10.23 -16.34 -30.24
C GLY A 78 8.83 -16.38 -30.88
N PHE A 79 7.83 -15.83 -30.20
CA PHE A 79 6.49 -15.60 -30.74
C PHE A 79 6.42 -14.24 -31.43
N ASN A 80 5.75 -14.19 -32.58
CA ASN A 80 5.71 -12.99 -33.42
C ASN A 80 4.36 -12.26 -33.32
N ASN A 81 3.34 -12.87 -32.71
CA ASN A 81 2.01 -12.30 -32.64
C ASN A 81 1.32 -12.64 -31.31
N VAL A 82 0.72 -11.64 -30.66
CA VAL A 82 -0.08 -11.83 -29.44
C VAL A 82 -1.30 -12.75 -29.61
N ARG A 83 -1.66 -13.07 -30.86
CA ARG A 83 -2.74 -14.00 -31.21
C ARG A 83 -2.27 -15.43 -31.43
N ASP A 84 -0.98 -15.72 -31.24
CA ASP A 84 -0.46 -17.09 -31.37
C ASP A 84 -1.12 -17.98 -30.29
N TYR A 85 -1.35 -19.24 -30.64
CA TYR A 85 -2.16 -20.16 -29.84
C TYR A 85 -1.62 -20.30 -28.41
N GLU A 86 -0.30 -20.41 -28.26
CA GLU A 86 0.40 -20.56 -26.98
C GLU A 86 0.13 -19.38 -26.06
N ILE A 87 0.12 -18.16 -26.61
CA ILE A 87 -0.13 -16.93 -25.84
C ILE A 87 -1.60 -16.87 -25.42
N LEU A 88 -2.52 -17.26 -26.30
CA LEU A 88 -3.94 -17.29 -25.97
C LEU A 88 -4.25 -18.32 -24.87
N VAL A 89 -3.54 -19.45 -24.84
CA VAL A 89 -3.64 -20.42 -23.75
C VAL A 89 -3.12 -19.82 -22.44
N GLU A 90 -1.97 -19.17 -22.44
CA GLU A 90 -1.45 -18.46 -21.25
C GLU A 90 -2.43 -17.39 -20.74
N MET A 91 -3.04 -16.64 -21.66
CA MET A 91 -4.05 -15.62 -21.34
C MET A 91 -5.29 -16.24 -20.68
N ASP A 92 -5.76 -17.38 -21.20
CA ASP A 92 -6.89 -18.11 -20.65
C ASP A 92 -6.58 -18.65 -19.25
N GLU A 93 -5.38 -19.19 -19.02
CA GLU A 93 -4.94 -19.65 -17.71
C GLU A 93 -4.91 -18.51 -16.68
N ILE A 94 -4.36 -17.35 -17.05
CA ILE A 94 -4.36 -16.16 -16.19
C ILE A 94 -5.80 -15.72 -15.86
N TYR A 95 -6.68 -15.71 -16.86
CA TYR A 95 -8.08 -15.35 -16.66
C TYR A 95 -8.76 -16.28 -15.66
N ARG A 96 -8.60 -17.60 -15.81
CA ARG A 96 -9.21 -18.59 -14.89
C ARG A 96 -8.71 -18.43 -13.45
N VAL A 97 -7.40 -18.26 -13.26
CA VAL A 97 -6.83 -18.08 -11.92
C VAL A 97 -7.38 -16.81 -11.24
N ILE A 98 -7.50 -15.71 -11.99
CA ILE A 98 -7.93 -14.42 -11.42
C ILE A 98 -9.44 -14.37 -11.18
N PHE A 99 -10.24 -14.95 -12.10
CA PHE A 99 -11.69 -14.74 -12.13
C PHE A 99 -12.51 -15.98 -11.79
N GLU A 100 -12.00 -17.19 -11.97
CA GLU A 100 -12.74 -18.43 -11.64
C GLU A 100 -12.31 -18.96 -10.26
N ASP A 101 -11.01 -19.13 -10.02
CA ASP A 101 -10.53 -19.77 -8.78
C ASP A 101 -10.59 -18.85 -7.54
N LEU A 102 -10.52 -17.53 -7.74
CA LEU A 102 -10.57 -16.53 -6.67
C LEU A 102 -12.01 -16.25 -6.14
N ILE A 103 -13.03 -16.81 -6.79
CA ILE A 103 -14.46 -16.62 -6.45
C ILE A 103 -15.07 -17.84 -5.71
N THR A 104 -14.33 -18.94 -5.57
CA THR A 104 -14.68 -20.11 -4.73
C THR A 104 -13.86 -20.18 -3.44
#